data_AF-D2HSD4-F1
#
_entry.id   AF-D2HSD4-F1
#
_cell.length_a   1.000
_cell.length_b   1.000
_cell.length_c   1.000
_cell.angle_alpha   90.00
_cell.angle_beta   90.00
_cell.angle_gamma   90.00
#
_symmetry.space_group_name_H-M   'P 1'
#
loop_
_entity.id
_entity.type
_entity.pdbx_description
1 polymer ?
#
loop_
_entity_poly.entity_id
_entity_poly.type
_entity_poly.pdbx_seq_one_letter_code
_entity_poly.pdbx_strand_id
1 'polypeptide(L)'
;NGLNSPIKRHRVADWIKRHDPSICCLQETHFEPKDAFRLRVRGWSTIFHANGPQKKAGVAILISDRLDFKLEAIERDTEGHYIILKGSIQQVDMTIINIYAPNRGAARYTSQLLTKIKRHIDKNTVIVGDLNTPLSEIDRTPWQKLSKESKALNAILDELDLIDIYRTLHPRTKEYSFYSNAHGTFSRIDHALGHKTGLSQYQKIEIIPCIFSDHNALKLELNHKEKPGRNSNTWRLRTILLKNDSINQEIKKQIKQFMETNENEYTTVQNLWDTAKAVLRGKYIAIQASLKRIEKSKMQFLYSHLKKLEQQQRDRPNPLTRKELTKIRAEINELETRTTVEQINRTRS
;
A
#
# COMPACT_ATOMS: atom_id res chain seq x y z
N ASN A 1 -4.21 -10.14 8.97
CA ASN A 1 -3.56 -9.00 8.29
C ASN A 1 -2.31 -8.42 8.95
N GLY A 2 -2.07 -8.67 10.24
CA GLY A 2 -0.91 -8.21 11.00
C GLY A 2 0.50 -8.17 10.36
N LEU A 3 1.33 -7.27 10.88
CA LEU A 3 2.71 -6.98 10.44
C LEU A 3 3.79 -7.66 11.30
N ASN A 4 3.42 -8.67 12.08
CA ASN A 4 4.37 -9.44 12.89
C ASN A 4 5.36 -10.26 12.04
N SER A 5 4.97 -10.68 10.83
CA SER A 5 5.86 -11.40 9.89
C SER A 5 6.87 -10.45 9.22
N PRO A 6 8.19 -10.73 9.29
CA PRO A 6 9.21 -9.94 8.61
C PRO A 6 9.02 -9.85 7.09
N ILE A 7 8.59 -10.94 6.45
CA ILE A 7 8.32 -10.99 5.01
C ILE A 7 7.19 -10.01 4.67
N LYS A 8 6.10 -10.03 5.45
CA LYS A 8 4.98 -9.11 5.23
C LYS A 8 5.39 -7.65 5.44
N ARG A 9 6.21 -7.34 6.46
CA ARG A 9 6.76 -5.98 6.64
C ARG A 9 7.56 -5.51 5.42
N HIS A 10 8.40 -6.37 4.85
CA HIS A 10 9.19 -6.00 3.67
C HIS A 10 8.30 -5.76 2.44
N ARG A 11 7.25 -6.57 2.24
CA ARG A 11 6.26 -6.36 1.17
C ARG A 11 5.50 -5.06 1.32
N VAL A 12 5.05 -4.76 2.54
CA VAL A 12 4.40 -3.46 2.86
C VAL A 12 5.37 -2.31 2.59
N ALA A 13 6.62 -2.40 3.06
CA ALA A 13 7.62 -1.36 2.83
C ALA A 13 7.90 -1.13 1.33
N ASP A 14 8.00 -2.19 0.53
CA ASP A 14 8.23 -2.08 -0.91
C ASP A 14 6.98 -1.59 -1.67
N TRP A 15 5.78 -1.94 -1.19
CA TRP A 15 4.52 -1.42 -1.72
C TRP A 15 4.40 0.09 -1.45
N ILE A 16 4.69 0.55 -0.23
CA ILE A 16 4.69 1.97 0.13
C ILE A 16 5.69 2.73 -0.76
N LYS A 17 6.93 2.25 -0.92
CA LYS A 17 7.92 2.88 -1.83
C LYS A 17 7.45 2.95 -3.29
N ARG A 18 6.69 1.95 -3.75
CA ARG A 18 6.21 1.87 -5.14
C ARG A 18 5.08 2.86 -5.41
N HIS A 19 4.18 3.01 -4.44
CA HIS A 19 3.05 3.93 -4.54
C HIS A 19 3.38 5.36 -4.10
N ASP A 20 4.49 5.51 -3.38
CA ASP A 20 5.13 6.77 -3.01
C ASP A 20 4.16 7.79 -2.34
N PRO A 21 3.39 7.39 -1.32
CA PRO A 21 2.42 8.28 -0.68
C PRO A 21 3.11 9.32 0.21
N SER A 22 2.61 10.54 0.22
CA SER A 22 3.08 11.58 1.16
C SER A 22 2.76 11.20 2.61
N ILE A 23 1.57 10.63 2.85
CA ILE A 23 1.09 10.12 4.13
C ILE A 23 0.50 8.73 3.89
N CYS A 24 0.86 7.75 4.71
CA CYS A 24 0.33 6.38 4.63
C CYS A 24 -0.29 5.96 5.95
N CYS A 25 -1.58 5.63 5.93
CA CYS A 25 -2.33 5.12 7.07
C CYS A 25 -2.46 3.59 6.97
N LEU A 26 -2.02 2.88 8.00
CA LEU A 26 -2.12 1.43 8.11
C LEU A 26 -3.05 1.06 9.27
N GLN A 27 -3.88 0.04 9.07
CA GLN A 27 -4.73 -0.58 10.08
C GLN A 27 -4.30 -2.03 10.30
N GLU A 28 -4.80 -2.67 11.36
CA GLU A 28 -4.47 -4.06 11.70
C GLU A 28 -2.97 -4.35 11.73
N THR A 29 -2.16 -3.46 12.30
CA THR A 29 -0.70 -3.69 12.39
C THR A 29 -0.38 -4.86 13.33
N HIS A 30 -1.22 -5.10 14.33
CA HIS A 30 -1.15 -6.17 15.32
C HIS A 30 0.16 -6.19 16.13
N PHE A 31 0.84 -5.05 16.25
CA PHE A 31 2.01 -4.94 17.13
C PHE A 31 1.58 -4.80 18.58
N GLU A 32 2.33 -5.42 19.49
CA GLU A 32 2.38 -4.93 20.86
C GLU A 32 3.18 -3.61 20.88
N PRO A 33 2.98 -2.70 21.86
CA PRO A 33 3.70 -1.43 21.91
C PRO A 33 5.22 -1.59 21.83
N LYS A 34 5.77 -2.61 22.50
CA LYS A 34 7.19 -2.96 22.47
C LYS A 34 7.72 -3.39 21.10
N ASP A 35 6.85 -3.81 20.18
CA ASP A 35 7.22 -4.34 18.87
C ASP A 35 7.02 -3.33 17.73
N ALA A 36 6.47 -2.14 18.01
CA ALA A 36 6.19 -1.12 17.01
C ALA A 36 7.43 -0.69 16.19
N PHE A 37 8.61 -0.66 16.83
CA PHE A 37 9.90 -0.31 16.22
C PHE A 37 10.31 -1.22 15.04
N ARG A 38 9.66 -2.38 14.89
CA ARG A 38 9.94 -3.36 13.83
C ARG A 38 9.43 -2.90 12.47
N LEU A 39 8.45 -1.99 12.42
CA LEU A 39 8.01 -1.37 11.17
C LEU A 39 9.00 -0.29 10.78
N ARG A 40 9.72 -0.50 9.67
CA ARG A 40 10.68 0.47 9.14
C ARG A 40 10.53 0.54 7.63
N VAL A 41 10.36 1.75 7.11
CA VAL A 41 10.22 2.00 5.67
C VAL A 41 11.18 3.11 5.29
N ARG A 42 12.17 2.80 4.43
CA ARG A 42 13.12 3.82 3.93
C ARG A 42 12.36 4.88 3.14
N GLY A 43 12.54 6.16 3.50
CA GLY A 43 11.80 7.29 2.92
C GLY A 43 10.57 7.72 3.74
N TRP A 44 10.26 7.00 4.82
CA TRP A 44 9.21 7.28 5.79
C TRP A 44 9.73 6.95 7.19
N SER A 45 10.72 7.71 7.65
CA SER A 45 11.35 7.54 8.96
C SER A 45 10.42 7.90 10.11
N THR A 46 9.49 8.82 9.87
CA THR A 46 8.51 9.28 10.88
C THR A 46 7.27 8.38 10.83
N ILE A 47 7.09 7.57 11.87
CA ILE A 47 5.95 6.66 12.02
C ILE A 47 5.31 6.85 13.39
N PHE A 48 4.03 7.18 13.39
CA PHE A 48 3.21 7.27 14.60
C PHE A 48 2.36 6.01 14.74
N HIS A 49 2.27 5.48 15.95
CA HIS A 49 1.51 4.27 16.25
C HIS A 49 0.51 4.52 17.39
N ALA A 50 -0.62 3.83 17.32
CA ALA A 50 -1.49 3.55 18.46
C ALA A 50 -1.73 2.04 18.48
N ASN A 51 -1.32 1.37 19.56
CA ASN A 51 -1.35 -0.08 19.69
C ASN A 51 -1.99 -0.46 21.03
N GLY A 52 -2.88 -1.45 21.00
CA GLY A 52 -3.40 -2.08 22.21
C GLY A 52 -2.36 -2.97 22.91
N PRO A 53 -2.67 -3.46 24.12
CA PRO A 53 -1.77 -4.33 24.88
C PRO A 53 -1.59 -5.72 24.26
N GLN A 54 -2.52 -6.15 23.39
CA GLN A 54 -2.50 -7.45 22.71
C GLN A 54 -2.11 -7.30 21.25
N LYS A 55 -1.71 -8.40 20.60
CA LYS A 55 -1.46 -8.50 19.15
C LYS A 55 -2.76 -8.50 18.32
N LYS A 56 -3.59 -7.47 18.53
CA LYS A 56 -4.88 -7.22 17.88
C LYS A 56 -4.97 -5.73 17.55
N ALA A 57 -5.78 -5.36 16.57
CA ALA A 57 -5.94 -3.97 16.13
C ALA A 57 -4.57 -3.32 15.84
N GLY A 58 -4.41 -2.05 16.20
CA GLY A 58 -3.17 -1.29 16.02
C GLY A 58 -3.18 -0.53 14.70
N VAL A 59 -3.06 0.78 14.79
CA VAL A 59 -3.02 1.70 13.65
C VAL A 59 -1.68 2.42 13.59
N ALA A 60 -1.23 2.74 12.38
CA ALA A 60 -0.01 3.53 12.17
C ALA A 60 -0.22 4.60 11.10
N ILE A 61 0.45 5.74 11.25
CA ILE A 61 0.56 6.77 10.23
C ILE A 61 2.04 7.01 9.94
N LEU A 62 2.43 6.82 8.68
CA LEU A 62 3.76 7.08 8.18
C LEU A 62 3.76 8.40 7.41
N ILE A 63 4.73 9.26 7.69
CA ILE A 63 4.93 10.53 6.99
C ILE A 63 6.18 10.40 6.12
N SER A 64 6.09 10.80 4.85
CA SER A 64 7.23 10.77 3.94
C SER A 64 8.29 11.76 4.41
N ASP A 65 9.56 11.36 4.33
CA ASP A 65 10.71 12.23 4.66
C ASP A 65 10.79 13.47 3.73
N ARG A 66 10.06 13.47 2.60
CA ARG A 66 9.97 14.59 1.66
C ARG A 66 8.83 15.56 1.97
N LEU A 67 7.94 15.21 2.90
CA LEU A 67 6.83 16.06 3.30
C LEU A 67 7.23 16.83 4.56
N ASP A 68 7.28 18.16 4.47
CA ASP A 68 7.45 19.04 5.63
C ASP A 68 6.13 19.12 6.41
N PHE A 69 5.79 18.03 7.10
CA PHE A 69 4.66 17.97 8.01
C PHE A 69 5.10 18.41 9.41
N LYS A 70 4.60 19.56 9.84
CA LYS A 70 4.87 20.11 11.18
C LYS A 70 3.85 19.57 12.15
N LEU A 71 4.23 18.57 12.95
CA LEU A 71 3.36 17.99 13.97
C LEU A 71 3.12 19.00 15.10
N GLU A 72 1.85 19.22 15.44
CA GLU A 72 1.43 20.08 16.55
C GLU A 72 0.89 19.26 17.72
N ALA A 73 0.05 18.26 17.43
CA ALA A 73 -0.53 17.40 18.46
C ALA A 73 -0.80 16.00 17.94
N ILE A 74 -0.82 15.05 18.88
CA ILE A 74 -1.09 13.64 18.61
C ILE A 74 -1.98 13.06 19.71
N GLU A 75 -3.08 12.43 19.30
CA GLU A 75 -3.95 11.67 20.20
C GLU A 75 -3.92 10.19 19.78
N ARG A 76 -3.61 9.30 20.73
CA ARG A 76 -3.48 7.86 20.49
C ARG A 76 -4.53 7.12 21.29
N ASP A 77 -5.22 6.20 20.62
CA ASP A 77 -6.09 5.26 21.30
C ASP A 77 -5.27 4.21 22.08
N THR A 78 -5.68 3.92 23.30
CA THR A 78 -5.01 2.93 24.15
C THR A 78 -5.28 1.50 23.71
N GLU A 79 -6.38 1.27 22.98
CA GLU A 79 -6.73 -0.05 22.41
C GLU A 79 -6.23 -0.21 20.96
N GLY A 80 -5.66 0.85 20.37
CA GLY A 80 -5.10 0.85 19.02
C GLY A 80 -6.12 0.87 17.89
N HIS A 81 -7.33 1.40 18.13
CA HIS A 81 -8.37 1.54 17.11
C HIS A 81 -8.35 2.87 16.37
N TYR A 82 -7.70 3.91 16.89
CA TYR A 82 -7.50 5.15 16.13
C TYR A 82 -6.27 5.92 16.56
N ILE A 83 -5.83 6.81 15.68
CA ILE A 83 -4.80 7.81 15.95
C ILE A 83 -5.15 9.09 15.22
N ILE A 84 -5.00 10.23 15.90
CA ILE A 84 -5.24 11.57 15.37
C ILE A 84 -3.91 12.30 15.34
N LEU A 85 -3.52 12.80 14.16
CA LEU A 85 -2.42 13.76 14.01
C LEU A 85 -3.01 15.11 13.66
N LYS A 86 -2.59 16.14 14.39
CA LYS A 86 -2.79 17.54 14.05
C LYS A 86 -1.43 18.14 13.71
N GLY A 87 -1.40 18.90 12.64
CA GLY A 87 -0.20 19.59 12.22
C GLY A 87 -0.48 20.48 11.02
N SER A 88 0.58 20.92 10.36
CA SER A 88 0.45 21.74 9.16
C SER A 88 1.40 21.28 8.06
N ILE A 89 0.97 21.46 6.81
CA ILE A 89 1.79 21.27 5.61
C ILE A 89 1.83 22.63 4.92
N GLN A 90 3.02 23.20 4.71
CA GLN A 90 3.18 24.53 4.11
C GLN A 90 2.29 25.61 4.76
N GLN A 91 2.22 25.63 6.09
CA GLN A 91 1.39 26.57 6.89
C GLN A 91 -0.13 26.39 6.73
N VAL A 92 -0.58 25.32 6.08
CA VAL A 92 -2.01 24.95 6.05
C VAL A 92 -2.23 23.86 7.09
N ASP A 93 -3.06 24.16 8.09
CA ASP A 93 -3.44 23.22 9.13
C ASP A 93 -4.17 22.02 8.53
N MET A 94 -3.85 20.82 9.01
CA MET A 94 -4.41 19.56 8.58
C MET A 94 -4.57 18.61 9.77
N THR A 95 -5.74 17.97 9.84
CA THR A 95 -5.99 16.90 10.80
C THR A 95 -6.13 15.58 10.05
N ILE A 96 -5.33 14.58 10.41
CA ILE A 96 -5.38 13.22 9.84
C ILE A 96 -5.86 12.27 10.92
N ILE A 97 -6.97 11.58 10.66
CA ILE A 97 -7.55 10.60 11.59
C ILE A 97 -7.51 9.24 10.91
N ASN A 98 -6.73 8.31 11.46
CA ASN A 98 -6.70 6.93 11.00
C ASN A 98 -7.53 6.05 11.94
N ILE A 99 -8.56 5.37 11.43
CA ILE A 99 -9.51 4.55 12.19
C ILE A 99 -9.45 3.09 11.76
N TYR A 100 -9.53 2.20 12.73
CA TYR A 100 -9.84 0.78 12.57
C TYR A 100 -11.03 0.42 13.47
N ALA A 101 -12.21 0.28 12.88
CA ALA A 101 -13.40 -0.15 13.61
C ALA A 101 -13.39 -1.67 13.83
N PRO A 102 -13.85 -2.17 14.99
CA PRO A 102 -13.94 -3.60 15.22
C PRO A 102 -15.00 -4.26 14.32
N ASN A 103 -14.77 -5.51 13.91
CA ASN A 103 -15.70 -6.29 13.07
C ASN A 103 -17.14 -6.36 13.59
N ARG A 104 -17.32 -6.43 14.92
CA ARG A 104 -18.65 -6.49 15.55
C ARG A 104 -19.06 -5.11 16.03
N GLY A 105 -20.24 -4.67 15.62
CA GLY A 105 -20.78 -3.36 16.02
C GLY A 105 -20.02 -2.18 15.40
N ALA A 106 -19.36 -2.39 14.25
CA ALA A 106 -18.49 -1.42 13.60
C ALA A 106 -19.14 -0.05 13.39
N ALA A 107 -20.35 -0.01 12.82
CA ALA A 107 -21.08 1.23 12.61
C ALA A 107 -21.36 1.98 13.93
N ARG A 108 -21.81 1.27 14.97
CA ARG A 108 -22.06 1.85 16.31
C ARG A 108 -20.78 2.39 16.93
N TYR A 109 -19.67 1.64 16.82
CA TYR A 109 -18.37 2.08 17.29
C TYR A 109 -17.93 3.37 16.60
N THR A 110 -18.01 3.41 15.26
CA THR A 110 -17.63 4.59 14.47
C THR A 110 -18.50 5.79 14.82
N SER A 111 -19.82 5.60 14.96
CA SER A 111 -20.74 6.64 15.44
C SER A 111 -20.28 7.26 16.76
N GLN A 112 -20.02 6.41 17.77
CA GLN A 112 -19.58 6.86 19.09
C GLN A 112 -18.22 7.55 19.05
N LEU A 113 -17.30 7.02 18.24
CA LEU A 113 -15.97 7.59 18.07
C LEU A 113 -16.04 8.99 17.43
N LEU A 114 -16.81 9.16 16.35
CA LEU A 114 -16.98 10.45 15.67
C LEU A 114 -17.58 11.50 16.61
N THR A 115 -18.60 11.13 17.40
CA THR A 115 -19.17 12.02 18.42
C THR A 115 -18.14 12.41 19.49
N LYS A 116 -17.31 11.45 19.95
CA LYS A 116 -16.24 11.70 20.93
C LYS A 116 -15.18 12.66 20.38
N ILE A 117 -14.77 12.48 19.13
CA ILE A 117 -13.67 13.23 18.53
C ILE A 117 -14.13 14.45 17.72
N LYS A 118 -15.42 14.83 17.80
CA LYS A 118 -16.01 15.94 17.02
C LYS A 118 -15.23 17.26 17.13
N ARG A 119 -14.61 17.53 18.29
CA ARG A 119 -13.77 18.73 18.52
C ARG A 119 -12.48 18.75 17.68
N HIS A 120 -12.09 17.62 17.10
CA HIS A 120 -10.93 17.49 16.21
C HIS A 120 -11.33 17.58 14.74
N ILE A 121 -12.63 17.59 14.42
CA ILE A 121 -13.13 17.59 13.04
C ILE A 121 -13.36 19.03 12.61
N ASP A 122 -12.68 19.42 11.54
CA ASP A 122 -12.74 20.74 10.91
C ASP A 122 -12.72 20.61 9.38
N LYS A 123 -12.69 21.76 8.69
CA LYS A 123 -12.68 21.84 7.22
C LYS A 123 -11.50 21.12 6.54
N ASN A 124 -10.37 20.95 7.22
CA ASN A 124 -9.13 20.35 6.69
C ASN A 124 -8.87 18.96 7.29
N THR A 125 -9.90 18.35 7.89
CA THR A 125 -9.83 17.02 8.45
C THR A 125 -10.03 15.96 7.37
N VAL A 126 -9.13 14.98 7.34
CA VAL A 126 -9.24 13.78 6.51
C VAL A 126 -9.27 12.57 7.45
N ILE A 127 -10.38 11.83 7.40
CA ILE A 127 -10.56 10.59 8.15
C ILE A 127 -10.41 9.43 7.18
N VAL A 128 -9.55 8.48 7.48
CA VAL A 128 -9.34 7.30 6.63
C VAL A 128 -9.31 6.03 7.47
N GLY A 129 -9.74 4.93 6.88
CA GLY A 129 -9.44 3.62 7.39
C GLY A 129 -10.54 2.60 7.18
N ASP A 130 -10.40 1.47 7.86
CA ASP A 130 -11.33 0.36 7.78
C ASP A 130 -12.43 0.56 8.82
N LEU A 131 -13.61 0.94 8.35
CA LEU A 131 -14.79 1.14 9.19
C LEU A 131 -15.57 -0.16 9.41
N ASN A 132 -15.18 -1.26 8.76
CA ASN A 132 -15.87 -2.56 8.81
C ASN A 132 -17.39 -2.49 8.53
N THR A 133 -17.85 -1.41 7.88
CA THR A 133 -19.26 -1.19 7.52
C THR A 133 -19.36 -0.51 6.15
N PRO A 134 -20.32 -0.93 5.29
CA PRO A 134 -20.70 -0.13 4.12
C PRO A 134 -21.40 1.16 4.57
N LEU A 135 -21.28 2.22 3.76
CA LEU A 135 -21.99 3.50 3.96
C LEU A 135 -23.13 3.72 2.96
N SER A 136 -23.15 2.96 1.86
CA SER A 136 -24.21 2.96 0.86
C SER A 136 -24.58 1.53 0.43
N GLU A 137 -25.80 1.32 -0.07
CA GLU A 137 -26.28 -0.03 -0.46
C GLU A 137 -25.45 -0.64 -1.61
N ILE A 138 -24.91 0.21 -2.49
CA ILE A 138 -24.04 -0.19 -3.60
C ILE A 138 -22.64 -0.64 -3.12
N ASP A 139 -22.28 -0.42 -1.86
CA ASP A 139 -21.01 -0.85 -1.26
C ASP A 139 -20.96 -2.32 -0.90
N ARG A 140 -21.98 -3.12 -1.21
CA ARG A 140 -21.97 -4.55 -0.91
C ARG A 140 -22.63 -5.36 -2.01
N THR A 141 -22.11 -6.57 -2.27
CA THR A 141 -22.79 -7.60 -3.07
C THR A 141 -23.23 -8.78 -2.20
N PRO A 142 -24.41 -9.39 -2.45
CA PRO A 142 -25.50 -8.81 -3.22
C PRO A 142 -25.98 -7.50 -2.57
N TRP A 143 -26.69 -6.69 -3.35
CA TRP A 143 -27.25 -5.43 -2.85
C TRP A 143 -28.20 -5.71 -1.70
N GLN A 144 -27.94 -5.08 -0.56
CA GLN A 144 -28.71 -5.25 0.67
C GLN A 144 -28.95 -3.88 1.29
N LYS A 145 -30.11 -3.73 1.93
CA LYS A 145 -30.43 -2.53 2.71
C LYS A 145 -29.40 -2.35 3.82
N LEU A 146 -29.02 -1.10 4.07
CA LEU A 146 -28.17 -0.74 5.21
C LEU A 146 -28.84 -1.12 6.53
N SER A 147 -28.04 -1.54 7.51
CA SER A 147 -28.53 -1.79 8.87
C SER A 147 -28.98 -0.49 9.53
N LYS A 148 -29.73 -0.60 10.62
CA LYS A 148 -30.16 0.57 11.41
C LYS A 148 -28.95 1.35 11.93
N GLU A 149 -27.90 0.65 12.34
CA GLU A 149 -26.65 1.23 12.82
C GLU A 149 -25.89 1.97 11.71
N SER A 150 -25.79 1.41 10.49
CA SER A 150 -25.14 2.11 9.36
C SER A 150 -25.92 3.37 8.97
N LYS A 151 -27.26 3.34 9.05
CA LYS A 151 -28.08 4.55 8.83
C LYS A 151 -27.86 5.62 9.92
N ALA A 152 -27.75 5.19 11.18
CA ALA A 152 -27.43 6.10 12.28
C ALA A 152 -26.01 6.69 12.13
N LEU A 153 -25.04 5.91 11.64
CA LEU A 153 -23.72 6.42 11.28
C LEU A 153 -23.81 7.48 10.17
N ASN A 154 -24.56 7.22 9.10
CA ASN A 154 -24.74 8.22 8.03
C ASN A 154 -25.36 9.52 8.56
N ALA A 155 -26.35 9.44 9.45
CA ALA A 155 -26.92 10.65 10.07
C ALA A 155 -25.90 11.46 10.88
N ILE A 156 -24.96 10.79 11.56
CA ILE A 156 -23.85 11.47 12.28
C ILE A 156 -22.84 12.08 11.29
N LEU A 157 -22.57 11.41 10.17
CA LEU A 157 -21.72 11.98 9.11
C LEU A 157 -22.35 13.26 8.57
N ASP A 158 -23.66 13.24 8.30
CA ASP A 158 -24.41 14.42 7.85
C ASP A 158 -24.40 15.55 8.90
N GLU A 159 -24.57 15.25 10.19
CA GLU A 159 -24.49 16.22 11.29
C GLU A 159 -23.10 16.88 11.40
N LEU A 160 -22.04 16.11 11.15
CA LEU A 160 -20.65 16.58 11.18
C LEU A 160 -20.18 17.17 9.85
N ASP A 161 -21.09 17.34 8.88
CA ASP A 161 -20.78 17.83 7.54
C ASP A 161 -19.68 17.01 6.83
N LEU A 162 -19.59 15.72 7.14
CA LEU A 162 -18.66 14.78 6.54
C LEU A 162 -19.28 14.05 5.36
N ILE A 163 -18.52 13.95 4.27
CA ILE A 163 -18.88 13.20 3.09
C ILE A 163 -17.96 11.99 2.91
N ASP A 164 -18.50 10.91 2.34
CA ASP A 164 -17.68 9.82 1.81
C ASP A 164 -17.10 10.23 0.46
N ILE A 165 -15.81 10.61 0.45
CA ILE A 165 -15.12 11.18 -0.70
C ILE A 165 -15.16 10.23 -1.89
N TYR A 166 -15.03 8.92 -1.66
CA TYR A 166 -15.08 7.93 -2.74
C TYR A 166 -16.45 7.92 -3.41
N ARG A 167 -17.53 7.87 -2.62
CA ARG A 167 -18.88 7.81 -3.17
C ARG A 167 -19.32 9.13 -3.78
N THR A 168 -18.85 10.27 -3.27
CA THR A 168 -19.09 11.58 -3.87
C THR A 168 -18.46 11.69 -5.25
N LEU A 169 -17.21 11.24 -5.43
CA LEU A 169 -16.53 11.27 -6.73
C LEU A 169 -16.98 10.15 -7.68
N HIS A 170 -17.44 9.02 -7.14
CA HIS A 170 -17.81 7.82 -7.89
C HIS A 170 -19.22 7.29 -7.53
N PRO A 171 -20.29 8.08 -7.76
CA PRO A 171 -21.63 7.78 -7.23
C PRO A 171 -22.21 6.45 -7.70
N ARG A 172 -21.85 5.98 -8.90
CA ARG A 172 -22.39 4.76 -9.53
C ARG A 172 -21.39 3.61 -9.66
N THR A 173 -20.13 3.83 -9.28
CA THR A 173 -19.06 2.85 -9.47
C THR A 173 -19.21 1.69 -8.48
N LYS A 174 -19.13 0.45 -8.99
CA LYS A 174 -19.24 -0.80 -8.23
C LYS A 174 -17.87 -1.43 -8.00
N GLU A 175 -17.00 -0.72 -7.31
CA GLU A 175 -15.71 -1.24 -6.85
C GLU A 175 -15.71 -1.42 -5.33
N TYR A 176 -14.90 -2.36 -4.87
CA TYR A 176 -14.95 -2.86 -3.51
C TYR A 176 -13.53 -2.96 -2.95
N SER A 177 -13.39 -2.69 -1.66
CA SER A 177 -12.11 -2.75 -0.97
C SER A 177 -11.85 -4.13 -0.37
N PHE A 178 -12.89 -4.92 -0.08
CA PHE A 178 -12.78 -6.20 0.60
C PHE A 178 -13.56 -7.32 -0.13
N TYR A 179 -12.99 -8.53 -0.10
CA TYR A 179 -13.67 -9.74 -0.53
C TYR A 179 -13.79 -10.72 0.63
N SER A 180 -15.01 -10.97 1.08
CA SER A 180 -15.29 -12.01 2.06
C SER A 180 -15.19 -13.36 1.38
N ASN A 181 -14.13 -14.12 1.66
CA ASN A 181 -14.05 -15.48 1.15
C ASN A 181 -15.24 -16.25 1.69
N ALA A 182 -15.46 -16.37 2.99
CA ALA A 182 -16.53 -17.15 3.62
C ALA A 182 -17.89 -17.05 2.89
N HIS A 183 -18.34 -15.82 2.62
CA HIS A 183 -19.63 -15.54 2.01
C HIS A 183 -19.59 -15.39 0.49
N GLY A 184 -18.41 -15.29 -0.13
CA GLY A 184 -18.25 -15.05 -1.57
C GLY A 184 -18.74 -13.67 -2.00
N THR A 185 -18.76 -12.71 -1.09
CA THR A 185 -19.33 -11.36 -1.28
C THR A 185 -18.26 -10.29 -1.30
N PHE A 186 -18.50 -9.21 -2.03
CA PHE A 186 -17.64 -8.05 -2.07
C PHE A 186 -18.24 -6.91 -1.26
N SER A 187 -17.40 -6.13 -0.59
CA SER A 187 -17.84 -4.93 0.12
C SER A 187 -16.79 -3.82 0.10
N ARG A 188 -17.25 -2.57 0.12
CA ARG A 188 -16.40 -1.39 0.37
C ARG A 188 -16.61 -0.96 1.82
N ILE A 189 -15.63 -1.31 2.65
CA ILE A 189 -15.62 -1.08 4.10
C ILE A 189 -14.46 -0.19 4.54
N ASP A 190 -13.50 0.01 3.64
CA ASP A 190 -12.45 1.02 3.77
C ASP A 190 -12.98 2.31 3.16
N HIS A 191 -12.87 3.41 3.90
CA HIS A 191 -13.43 4.71 3.51
C HIS A 191 -12.42 5.84 3.70
N ALA A 192 -12.59 6.89 2.90
CA ALA A 192 -11.98 8.18 3.12
C ALA A 192 -13.11 9.20 3.29
N LEU A 193 -13.22 9.79 4.47
CA LEU A 193 -14.20 10.80 4.82
C LEU A 193 -13.50 12.15 4.91
N GLY A 194 -14.21 13.20 4.53
CA GLY A 194 -13.71 14.56 4.60
C GLY A 194 -14.84 15.56 4.72
N HIS A 195 -14.53 16.78 5.13
CA HIS A 195 -15.55 17.81 5.30
C HIS A 195 -16.13 18.25 3.95
N LYS A 196 -17.43 18.51 3.88
CA LYS A 196 -18.15 18.87 2.63
C LYS A 196 -17.56 20.11 1.96
N THR A 197 -17.07 21.08 2.74
CA THR A 197 -16.44 22.31 2.21
C THR A 197 -15.05 22.07 1.63
N GLY A 198 -14.42 20.92 1.95
CA GLY A 198 -13.14 20.50 1.41
C GLY A 198 -13.23 19.82 0.04
N LEU A 199 -14.44 19.70 -0.54
CA LEU A 199 -14.67 18.95 -1.78
C LEU A 199 -13.75 19.37 -2.95
N SER A 200 -13.45 20.67 -3.07
CA SER A 200 -12.55 21.20 -4.10
C SER A 200 -11.09 20.77 -3.94
N GLN A 201 -10.70 20.27 -2.76
CA GLN A 201 -9.36 19.76 -2.48
C GLN A 201 -9.22 18.30 -2.89
N TYR A 202 -10.31 17.52 -2.99
CA TYR A 202 -10.27 16.09 -3.32
C TYR A 202 -10.19 15.90 -4.85
N GLN A 203 -8.98 15.74 -5.38
CA GLN A 203 -8.77 15.64 -6.84
C GLN A 203 -9.15 14.27 -7.39
N LYS A 204 -8.67 13.22 -6.73
CA LYS A 204 -8.82 11.85 -7.21
C LYS A 204 -8.81 10.89 -6.03
N ILE A 205 -9.64 9.87 -6.10
CA ILE A 205 -9.59 8.74 -5.18
C ILE A 205 -9.73 7.44 -5.97
N GLU A 206 -8.89 6.45 -5.66
CA GLU A 206 -8.87 5.15 -6.32
C GLU A 206 -8.64 4.00 -5.34
N ILE A 207 -9.21 2.83 -5.66
CA ILE A 207 -8.94 1.58 -4.94
C ILE A 207 -7.75 0.89 -5.63
N ILE A 208 -6.71 0.62 -4.86
CA ILE A 208 -5.48 -0.02 -5.31
C ILE A 208 -5.45 -1.46 -4.80
N PRO A 209 -5.44 -2.46 -5.71
CA PRO A 209 -5.33 -3.86 -5.33
C PRO A 209 -4.10 -4.13 -4.46
N CYS A 210 -4.29 -4.86 -3.36
CA CYS A 210 -3.23 -5.18 -2.41
C CYS A 210 -3.19 -6.67 -2.10
N ILE A 211 -2.25 -7.40 -2.72
CA ILE A 211 -2.24 -8.88 -2.70
C ILE A 211 -1.81 -9.48 -1.36
N PHE A 212 -0.99 -8.80 -0.58
CA PHE A 212 -0.58 -9.29 0.73
C PHE A 212 -1.64 -9.05 1.81
N SER A 213 -2.79 -8.44 1.48
CA SER A 213 -3.93 -8.28 2.36
C SER A 213 -5.19 -8.79 1.67
N ASP A 214 -6.21 -9.05 2.48
CA ASP A 214 -7.60 -9.25 2.05
C ASP A 214 -8.35 -7.94 1.76
N HIS A 215 -7.80 -6.80 2.20
CA HIS A 215 -8.22 -5.45 1.83
C HIS A 215 -7.36 -4.85 0.72
N ASN A 216 -8.00 -4.16 -0.21
CA ASN A 216 -7.39 -3.25 -1.16
C ASN A 216 -7.19 -1.88 -0.51
N ALA A 217 -6.13 -1.17 -0.88
CA ALA A 217 -5.84 0.15 -0.31
C ALA A 217 -6.69 1.23 -0.98
N LEU A 218 -6.99 2.31 -0.25
CA LEU A 218 -7.50 3.55 -0.82
C LEU A 218 -6.38 4.56 -0.98
N LYS A 219 -6.33 5.22 -2.14
CA LYS A 219 -5.40 6.34 -2.38
C LYS A 219 -6.21 7.59 -2.74
N LEU A 220 -6.10 8.59 -1.88
CA LEU A 220 -6.67 9.92 -2.07
C LEU A 220 -5.56 10.90 -2.48
N GLU A 221 -5.77 11.59 -3.59
CA GLU A 221 -4.93 12.68 -4.07
C GLU A 221 -5.61 14.01 -3.73
N LEU A 222 -4.90 14.84 -2.96
CA LEU A 222 -5.36 16.17 -2.57
C LEU A 222 -4.71 17.22 -3.48
N ASN A 223 -5.43 18.32 -3.72
CA ASN A 223 -4.93 19.46 -4.48
C ASN A 223 -3.89 20.21 -3.65
N HIS A 224 -2.64 19.77 -3.73
CA HIS A 224 -1.50 20.48 -3.15
C HIS A 224 -0.59 20.97 -4.29
N LYS A 225 -0.18 22.23 -4.21
CA LYS A 225 0.80 22.79 -5.15
C LYS A 225 2.13 22.05 -4.94
N GLU A 226 2.58 21.41 -6.03
CA GLU A 226 3.88 20.77 -6.28
C GLU A 226 4.05 19.26 -6.04
N LYS A 227 4.80 18.65 -6.98
CA LYS A 227 5.30 17.27 -6.95
C LYS A 227 6.76 17.30 -6.50
N PRO A 228 7.19 16.47 -5.53
CA PRO A 228 8.60 16.38 -5.19
C PRO A 228 9.41 15.73 -6.32
N GLY A 229 10.62 16.25 -6.54
CA GLY A 229 11.58 15.79 -7.54
C GLY A 229 12.04 14.34 -7.34
N ARG A 230 12.41 13.71 -8.46
CA ARG A 230 12.93 12.33 -8.49
C ARG A 230 14.30 12.21 -7.82
N ASN A 231 14.47 11.16 -7.01
CA ASN A 231 15.76 10.79 -6.44
C ASN A 231 16.72 10.22 -7.51
N SER A 232 18.01 10.57 -7.42
CA SER A 232 19.09 9.90 -8.15
C SER A 232 19.39 8.54 -7.50
N ASN A 233 19.07 7.44 -8.17
CA ASN A 233 19.44 6.10 -7.69
C ASN A 233 20.82 5.70 -8.23
N THR A 234 21.78 5.43 -7.34
CA THR A 234 23.04 4.78 -7.68
C THR A 234 22.78 3.30 -8.00
N TRP A 235 23.29 2.83 -9.14
CA TRP A 235 23.10 1.44 -9.57
C TRP A 235 23.88 0.45 -8.68
N ARG A 236 23.28 -0.73 -8.43
CA ARG A 236 23.92 -1.86 -7.75
C ARG A 236 23.57 -3.17 -8.47
N LEU A 237 24.56 -4.07 -8.59
CA LEU A 237 24.39 -5.38 -9.20
C LEU A 237 23.49 -6.30 -8.34
N ARG A 238 22.61 -7.07 -8.98
CA ARG A 238 21.86 -8.15 -8.32
C ARG A 238 22.71 -9.41 -8.22
N THR A 239 23.18 -9.74 -7.02
CA THR A 239 24.05 -10.90 -6.77
C THR A 239 23.40 -12.26 -7.07
N ILE A 240 22.06 -12.36 -7.10
CA ILE A 240 21.37 -13.59 -7.53
C ILE A 240 21.71 -13.97 -8.98
N LEU A 241 22.01 -12.98 -9.83
CA LEU A 241 22.41 -13.23 -11.21
C LEU A 241 23.72 -14.02 -11.27
N LEU A 242 24.56 -13.91 -10.23
CA LEU A 242 25.81 -14.66 -10.10
C LEU A 242 25.59 -16.11 -9.69
N LYS A 243 24.37 -16.50 -9.28
CA LYS A 243 24.02 -17.90 -8.98
C LYS A 243 23.39 -18.62 -10.18
N ASN A 244 23.17 -17.91 -11.29
CA ASN A 244 22.59 -18.50 -12.49
C ASN A 244 23.71 -18.87 -13.46
N ASP A 245 23.89 -20.18 -13.69
CA ASP A 245 24.99 -20.70 -14.49
C ASP A 245 24.95 -20.21 -15.94
N SER A 246 23.76 -20.09 -16.53
CA SER A 246 23.61 -19.56 -17.89
C SER A 246 24.04 -18.10 -17.99
N ILE A 247 23.64 -17.27 -17.03
CA ILE A 247 24.10 -15.87 -16.96
C ILE A 247 25.61 -15.80 -16.74
N ASN A 248 26.15 -16.64 -15.87
CA ASN A 248 27.58 -16.69 -15.60
C ASN A 248 28.38 -17.09 -16.85
N GLN A 249 27.90 -18.05 -17.63
CA GLN A 249 28.52 -18.44 -18.90
C GLN A 249 28.49 -17.31 -19.92
N GLU A 250 27.37 -16.60 -20.03
CA GLU A 250 27.25 -15.45 -20.94
C GLU A 250 28.20 -14.30 -20.55
N ILE A 251 28.31 -14.01 -19.24
CA ILE A 251 29.22 -13.00 -18.73
C ILE A 251 30.69 -13.41 -18.94
N LYS A 252 31.05 -14.68 -18.70
CA LYS A 252 32.41 -15.18 -18.98
C LYS A 252 32.77 -15.04 -20.45
N LYS A 253 31.85 -15.37 -21.36
CA LYS A 253 32.03 -15.19 -22.80
C LYS A 253 32.27 -13.72 -23.15
N GLN A 254 31.51 -12.80 -22.52
CA GLN A 254 31.69 -11.37 -22.74
C GLN A 254 33.01 -10.82 -22.21
N ILE A 255 33.48 -11.30 -21.05
CA ILE A 255 34.80 -10.94 -20.53
C ILE A 255 35.87 -11.37 -21.53
N LYS A 256 35.82 -12.61 -22.00
CA LYS A 256 36.80 -13.14 -22.97
C LYS A 256 36.82 -12.31 -24.25
N GLN A 257 35.66 -12.04 -24.84
CA GLN A 257 35.54 -11.24 -26.06
C GLN A 257 36.05 -9.80 -25.86
N PHE A 258 35.76 -9.19 -24.70
CA PHE A 258 36.25 -7.86 -24.38
C PHE A 258 37.78 -7.82 -24.29
N MET A 259 38.39 -8.76 -23.58
CA MET A 259 39.86 -8.82 -23.45
C MET A 259 40.53 -9.03 -24.81
N GLU A 260 40.07 -10.00 -25.61
CA GLU A 260 40.60 -10.28 -26.95
C GLU A 260 40.58 -9.07 -27.89
N THR A 261 39.63 -8.14 -27.69
CA THR A 261 39.46 -6.97 -28.57
C THR A 261 40.22 -5.74 -28.07
N ASN A 262 40.40 -5.59 -26.75
CA ASN A 262 40.85 -4.33 -26.15
C ASN A 262 42.22 -4.41 -25.46
N GLU A 263 42.77 -5.61 -25.25
CA GLU A 263 44.11 -5.80 -24.72
C GLU A 263 45.15 -5.57 -25.82
N ASN A 264 45.83 -4.42 -25.77
CA ASN A 264 46.87 -4.02 -26.72
C ASN A 264 47.92 -3.13 -26.04
N GLU A 265 49.06 -2.92 -26.71
CA GLU A 265 50.21 -2.17 -26.19
C GLU A 265 49.90 -0.69 -25.86
N TYR A 266 48.82 -0.14 -26.41
CA TYR A 266 48.43 1.26 -26.25
C TYR A 266 47.44 1.49 -25.11
N THR A 267 46.93 0.43 -24.47
CA THR A 267 45.88 0.52 -23.44
C THR A 267 46.46 0.23 -22.06
N THR A 268 46.36 1.18 -21.13
CA THR A 268 46.79 0.95 -19.75
C THR A 268 45.90 -0.06 -19.05
N VAL A 269 46.47 -0.85 -18.13
CA VAL A 269 45.73 -1.84 -17.31
C VAL A 269 44.54 -1.20 -16.58
N GLN A 270 44.71 0.03 -16.09
CA GLN A 270 43.65 0.78 -15.41
C GLN A 270 42.48 1.09 -16.36
N ASN A 271 42.77 1.63 -17.55
CA ASN A 271 41.73 1.96 -18.54
C ASN A 271 41.02 0.70 -19.05
N LEU A 272 41.77 -0.38 -19.28
CA LEU A 272 41.21 -1.68 -19.67
C LEU A 272 40.23 -2.18 -18.61
N TRP A 273 40.63 -2.13 -17.33
CA TRP A 273 39.79 -2.57 -16.22
C TRP A 273 38.55 -1.70 -15.99
N ASP A 274 38.68 -0.37 -16.03
CA ASP A 274 37.55 0.54 -15.87
C ASP A 274 36.53 0.41 -17.00
N THR A 275 37.02 0.23 -18.24
CA THR A 275 36.17 -0.01 -19.41
C THR A 275 35.48 -1.37 -19.32
N ALA A 276 36.19 -2.43 -18.92
CA ALA A 276 35.61 -3.75 -18.68
C ALA A 276 34.46 -3.68 -17.66
N LYS A 277 34.68 -3.02 -16.52
CA LYS A 277 33.64 -2.83 -15.49
C LYS A 277 32.42 -2.10 -16.04
N ALA A 278 32.62 -1.06 -16.86
CA ALA A 278 31.51 -0.31 -17.48
C ALA A 278 30.69 -1.19 -18.45
N VAL A 279 31.36 -1.96 -19.31
CA VAL A 279 30.72 -2.90 -20.24
C VAL A 279 29.93 -3.98 -19.49
N LEU A 280 30.55 -4.61 -18.50
CA LEU A 280 29.91 -5.64 -17.68
C LEU A 280 28.70 -5.08 -16.93
N ARG A 281 28.82 -3.88 -16.35
CA ARG A 281 27.69 -3.18 -15.73
C ARG A 281 26.54 -2.98 -16.73
N GLY A 282 26.83 -2.52 -17.94
CA GLY A 282 25.83 -2.39 -19.01
C GLY A 282 25.14 -3.71 -19.33
N LYS A 283 25.90 -4.81 -19.43
CA LYS A 283 25.35 -6.14 -19.71
C LYS A 283 24.46 -6.65 -18.58
N TYR A 284 24.89 -6.52 -17.33
CA TYR A 284 24.06 -6.88 -16.18
C TYR A 284 22.79 -6.02 -16.07
N ILE A 285 22.86 -4.73 -16.40
CA ILE A 285 21.68 -3.85 -16.49
C ILE A 285 20.69 -4.41 -17.53
N ALA A 286 21.17 -4.78 -18.72
CA ALA A 286 20.34 -5.31 -19.79
C ALA A 286 19.66 -6.64 -19.40
N ILE A 287 20.43 -7.58 -18.84
CA ILE A 287 19.90 -8.87 -18.34
C ILE A 287 18.83 -8.63 -17.28
N GLN A 288 19.13 -7.76 -16.30
CA GLN A 288 18.18 -7.44 -15.24
C GLN A 288 16.93 -6.74 -15.77
N ALA A 289 17.05 -5.86 -16.76
CA ALA A 289 15.92 -5.21 -17.41
C ALA A 289 15.04 -6.23 -18.16
N SER A 290 15.65 -7.20 -18.83
CA SER A 290 14.94 -8.30 -19.51
C SER A 290 14.17 -9.18 -18.53
N LEU A 291 14.83 -9.66 -17.47
CA LEU A 291 14.18 -10.46 -16.41
C LEU A 291 13.01 -9.71 -15.77
N LYS A 292 13.21 -8.43 -15.43
CA LYS A 292 12.13 -7.57 -14.91
C LYS A 292 10.98 -7.43 -15.88
N ARG A 293 11.24 -7.37 -17.20
CA ARG A 293 10.20 -7.29 -18.23
C ARG A 293 9.38 -8.58 -18.25
N ILE A 294 10.02 -9.75 -18.20
CA ILE A 294 9.35 -11.06 -18.14
C ILE A 294 8.50 -11.18 -16.87
N GLU A 295 9.08 -10.87 -15.71
CA GLU A 295 8.36 -10.85 -14.43
C GLU A 295 7.15 -9.91 -14.47
N LYS A 296 7.33 -8.69 -14.99
CA LYS A 296 6.25 -7.71 -15.13
C LYS A 296 5.14 -8.22 -16.04
N SER A 297 5.47 -8.84 -17.17
CA SER A 297 4.48 -9.41 -18.09
C SER A 297 3.69 -10.55 -17.44
N LYS A 298 4.37 -11.47 -16.73
CA LYS A 298 3.70 -12.55 -15.99
C LYS A 298 2.76 -11.99 -14.92
N MET A 299 3.23 -11.03 -14.13
CA MET A 299 2.40 -10.37 -13.11
C MET A 299 1.21 -9.66 -13.74
N GLN A 300 1.41 -8.90 -14.82
CA GLN A 300 0.34 -8.19 -15.52
C GLN A 300 -0.72 -9.15 -16.05
N PHE A 301 -0.31 -10.30 -16.60
CA PHE A 301 -1.23 -11.36 -17.00
C PHE A 301 -2.07 -11.85 -15.81
N LEU A 302 -1.44 -12.22 -14.69
CA LEU A 302 -2.13 -12.71 -13.50
C LEU A 302 -3.09 -11.66 -12.91
N TYR A 303 -2.69 -10.40 -12.81
CA TYR A 303 -3.56 -9.31 -12.36
C TYR A 303 -4.76 -9.11 -13.30
N SER A 304 -4.55 -9.20 -14.61
CA SER A 304 -5.65 -9.10 -15.57
C SER A 304 -6.63 -10.27 -15.47
N HIS A 305 -6.11 -11.49 -15.23
CA HIS A 305 -6.91 -12.69 -15.00
C HIS A 305 -7.72 -12.54 -13.71
N LEU A 306 -7.08 -12.12 -12.61
CA LEU A 306 -7.73 -11.87 -11.34
C LEU A 306 -8.91 -10.90 -11.49
N LYS A 307 -8.70 -9.76 -12.16
CA LYS A 307 -9.75 -8.76 -12.41
C LYS A 307 -10.93 -9.32 -13.19
N LYS A 308 -10.68 -10.18 -14.19
CA LYS A 308 -11.73 -10.85 -14.97
C LYS A 308 -12.54 -11.81 -14.11
N LEU A 309 -11.89 -12.63 -13.28
CA LEU A 309 -12.58 -13.56 -12.39
C LEU A 309 -13.37 -12.83 -11.30
N GLU A 310 -12.85 -11.72 -10.77
CA GLU A 310 -13.58 -10.90 -9.80
C GLU A 310 -14.83 -10.29 -10.44
N GLN A 311 -14.76 -9.86 -11.71
CA GLN A 311 -15.94 -9.44 -12.46
C GLN A 311 -16.94 -10.57 -12.65
N GLN A 312 -16.49 -11.76 -13.09
CA GLN A 312 -17.36 -12.92 -13.26
C GLN A 312 -18.05 -13.33 -11.96
N GLN A 313 -17.30 -13.37 -10.84
CA GLN A 313 -17.85 -13.70 -9.53
C GLN A 313 -18.86 -12.66 -9.05
N ARG A 314 -18.69 -11.38 -9.41
CA ARG A 314 -19.67 -10.32 -9.12
C ARG A 314 -20.96 -10.48 -9.92
N ASP A 315 -20.85 -10.79 -11.21
CA ASP A 315 -22.01 -10.86 -12.11
C ASP A 315 -22.78 -12.18 -11.94
N ARG A 316 -22.05 -13.29 -11.72
CA ARG A 316 -22.59 -14.65 -11.58
C ARG A 316 -21.80 -15.40 -10.50
N PRO A 317 -22.19 -15.30 -9.22
CA PRO A 317 -21.51 -15.99 -8.13
C PRO A 317 -21.47 -17.51 -8.37
N ASN A 318 -20.26 -18.08 -8.40
CA ASN A 318 -20.06 -19.51 -8.68
C ASN A 318 -18.96 -20.09 -7.76
N PRO A 319 -19.21 -21.23 -7.07
CA PRO A 319 -18.19 -21.90 -6.27
C PRO A 319 -16.88 -22.23 -7.02
N LEU A 320 -16.97 -22.56 -8.32
CA LEU A 320 -15.78 -22.86 -9.14
C LEU A 320 -14.93 -21.61 -9.36
N THR A 321 -15.55 -20.50 -9.76
CA THR A 321 -14.88 -19.19 -9.92
C THR A 321 -14.23 -18.73 -8.61
N ARG A 322 -14.88 -18.96 -7.47
CA ARG A 322 -14.31 -18.67 -6.14
C ARG A 322 -13.06 -19.51 -5.83
N LYS A 323 -13.04 -20.79 -6.23
CA LYS A 323 -11.86 -21.66 -6.07
C LYS A 323 -10.70 -21.16 -6.95
N GLU A 324 -10.99 -20.75 -8.18
CA GLU A 324 -9.98 -20.17 -9.09
C GLU A 324 -9.43 -18.83 -8.60
N LEU A 325 -10.28 -17.95 -8.08
CA LEU A 325 -9.86 -16.70 -7.44
C LEU A 325 -8.87 -16.95 -6.30
N THR A 326 -9.16 -17.93 -5.46
CA THR A 326 -8.28 -18.33 -4.35
C THR A 326 -6.93 -18.83 -4.88
N LYS A 327 -6.94 -19.65 -5.94
CA LYS A 327 -5.73 -20.18 -6.59
C LYS A 327 -4.86 -19.08 -7.18
N ILE A 328 -5.44 -18.16 -7.96
CA ILE A 328 -4.68 -17.07 -8.59
C ILE A 328 -4.12 -16.10 -7.55
N ARG A 329 -4.90 -15.76 -6.51
CA ARG A 329 -4.38 -14.95 -5.40
C ARG A 329 -3.20 -15.63 -4.71
N ALA A 330 -3.28 -16.95 -4.48
CA ALA A 330 -2.19 -17.72 -3.90
C ALA A 330 -0.94 -17.73 -4.82
N GLU A 331 -1.09 -17.94 -6.13
CA GLU A 331 0.02 -17.92 -7.08
C GLU A 331 0.72 -16.56 -7.10
N ILE A 332 -0.04 -15.46 -7.14
CA ILE A 332 0.58 -14.13 -7.13
C ILE A 332 1.28 -13.88 -5.80
N ASN A 333 0.66 -14.28 -4.69
CA ASN A 333 1.24 -14.14 -3.36
C ASN A 333 2.55 -14.94 -3.21
N GLU A 334 2.64 -16.13 -3.78
CA GLU A 334 3.84 -16.96 -3.80
C GLU A 334 4.96 -16.30 -4.62
N LEU A 335 4.65 -15.82 -5.83
CA LEU A 335 5.62 -15.14 -6.69
C LEU A 335 6.21 -13.90 -5.99
N GLU A 336 5.37 -13.05 -5.40
CA GLU A 336 5.84 -11.87 -4.66
C GLU A 336 6.62 -12.24 -3.40
N THR A 337 6.22 -13.31 -2.70
CA THR A 337 6.91 -13.79 -1.50
C THR A 337 8.30 -14.29 -1.84
N ARG A 338 8.45 -15.08 -2.91
CA ARG A 338 9.76 -15.55 -3.39
C ARG A 338 10.70 -14.38 -3.69
N THR A 339 10.23 -13.38 -4.45
CA THR A 339 11.00 -12.16 -4.74
C THR A 339 11.39 -11.41 -3.46
N THR A 340 10.50 -11.34 -2.47
CA THR A 340 10.77 -10.67 -1.19
C THR A 340 11.82 -11.40 -0.38
N VAL A 341 11.71 -12.73 -0.26
CA VAL A 341 12.69 -13.56 0.47
C VAL A 341 14.07 -13.42 -0.17
N GLU A 342 14.15 -13.40 -1.50
CA GLU A 342 15.39 -13.11 -2.22
C GLU A 342 15.96 -11.73 -1.91
N GLN A 343 15.13 -10.70 -1.70
CA GLN A 343 15.59 -9.36 -1.31
C GLN A 343 16.11 -9.34 0.14
N ILE A 344 15.39 -9.95 1.07
CA ILE A 344 15.76 -9.98 2.50
C ILE A 344 17.11 -10.68 2.70
N ASN A 345 17.32 -11.82 2.03
CA ASN A 345 18.58 -12.56 2.12
C ASN A 345 19.79 -11.75 1.65
N ARG A 346 19.60 -10.73 0.79
CA ARG A 346 20.66 -9.81 0.34
C ARG A 346 21.04 -8.74 1.35
N THR A 347 20.15 -8.38 2.28
CA THR A 347 20.46 -7.39 3.32
C THR A 347 21.13 -7.99 4.56
N ARG A 348 21.20 -9.33 4.62
CA ARG A 348 21.83 -10.08 5.72
C ARG A 348 23.22 -10.63 5.39
N SER A 349 23.56 -10.72 4.11
CA SER A 349 24.93 -10.92 3.59
C SER A 349 25.56 -9.57 3.31
#